data_AF-A0AAV6TLG4-F1
#
_entry.id   AF-A0AAV6TLG4-F1
#
_cell.length_a   1.000
_cell.length_b   1.000
_cell.length_c   1.000
_cell.angle_alpha   90.00
_cell.angle_beta   90.00
_cell.angle_gamma   90.00
#
_symmetry.space_group_name_H-M   'P 1'
#
loop_
_entity.id
_entity.type
_entity.pdbx_description
1 polymer ?
#
loop_
_entity_poly.entity_id
_entity_poly.type
_entity_poly.pdbx_seq_one_letter_code
_entity_poly.pdbx_strand_id
1 'polypeptide(L)'
;MQKVDPQKAQASNIPPFLKDLLVELSTKCKEPAVFTNVLFAAMSYQSDPLYMVLDLMWYGEGFSRKKHPWMLGKIVAAVKEWCQMYNLSFPITKGIRMKALDVAVDLNDNSVIKQLCEIFNLSKEKEYAKNIIHHMLSTRNFKKAYNLVSALNLEHEYHINEIVFPLFFMGNEEFVKKYLAKVRHYQYEFVKTLDELKRDSQIKEFIRFVNAENLNPDKKIILNNKWVMKKLTAYMELYKIDIEFCPNLHNTKIAKSMHYLFHKKFVEGSIEYESWLELTLDLISEHRFLQKELIVKLVSINEAQLAMNVAVLLNLRPEHWPDCLKSVPSSIA
;
A
#
# COMPACT_ATOMS: atom_id res chain seq x y z
N MET A 1 36.05 -10.90 4.17
CA MET A 1 35.38 -11.37 5.40
C MET A 1 33.96 -11.79 5.02
N GLN A 2 33.69 -13.09 5.03
CA GLN A 2 32.39 -13.65 4.67
C GLN A 2 31.33 -13.23 5.71
N LYS A 3 30.24 -12.62 5.25
CA LYS A 3 29.05 -12.37 6.08
C LYS A 3 28.46 -13.71 6.47
N VAL A 4 28.61 -14.08 7.73
CA VAL A 4 27.90 -15.22 8.32
C VAL A 4 26.43 -14.81 8.47
N ASP A 5 25.54 -15.50 7.76
CA ASP A 5 24.09 -15.36 7.93
C ASP A 5 23.71 -15.59 9.41
N PRO A 6 23.04 -14.65 10.08
CA PRO A 6 22.56 -14.81 11.46
C PRO A 6 21.67 -16.06 11.63
N GLN A 7 21.01 -16.49 10.55
CA GLN A 7 20.14 -17.67 10.51
C GLN A 7 20.91 -19.01 10.55
N LYS A 8 22.19 -19.04 10.15
CA LYS A 8 23.01 -20.28 10.23
C LYS A 8 23.53 -20.55 11.63
N ALA A 9 23.71 -19.53 12.47
CA ALA A 9 24.16 -19.69 13.85
C ALA A 9 23.04 -20.19 14.80
N GLN A 10 21.77 -20.00 14.42
CA GLN A 10 20.60 -20.37 15.24
C GLN A 10 20.20 -21.86 15.12
N ALA A 11 20.60 -22.55 14.05
CA ALA A 11 20.30 -23.98 13.87
C ALA A 11 21.12 -24.91 14.81
N SER A 12 22.14 -24.37 15.48
CA SER A 12 23.08 -25.14 16.33
C SER A 12 22.64 -25.31 17.79
N ASN A 13 21.55 -24.67 18.24
CA ASN A 13 21.18 -24.61 19.67
C ASN A 13 19.73 -25.04 19.96
N ILE A 14 19.14 -25.88 19.11
CA ILE A 14 17.79 -26.43 19.34
C ILE A 14 17.88 -27.47 20.47
N PRO A 15 17.06 -27.36 21.54
CA PRO A 15 16.97 -28.39 22.56
C PRO A 15 16.71 -29.78 21.94
N PRO A 16 17.44 -30.84 22.34
CA PRO A 16 17.34 -32.16 21.72
C PRO A 16 15.90 -32.69 21.68
N PHE A 17 15.13 -32.47 22.75
CA PHE A 17 13.73 -32.89 22.83
C PHE A 17 12.83 -32.21 21.79
N LEU A 18 13.06 -30.93 21.48
CA LEU A 18 12.29 -30.20 20.45
C LEU A 18 12.66 -30.69 19.06
N LYS A 19 13.93 -31.02 18.84
CA LYS A 19 14.39 -31.56 17.56
C LYS A 19 13.75 -32.92 17.28
N ASP A 20 13.72 -33.81 18.28
CA ASP A 20 13.09 -35.13 18.14
C ASP A 20 11.58 -35.02 17.93
N LEU A 21 10.91 -34.11 18.67
CA LEU A 21 9.48 -33.83 18.49
C LEU A 21 9.18 -33.26 17.09
N LEU A 22 9.99 -32.32 16.57
CA LEU A 22 9.84 -31.81 15.20
C LEU A 22 10.05 -32.90 14.14
N VAL A 23 10.98 -33.83 14.35
CA VAL A 23 11.19 -34.97 13.46
C VAL A 23 10.00 -35.93 13.53
N GLU A 24 9.46 -36.21 14.72
CA GLU A 24 8.30 -37.08 14.89
C GLU A 24 7.02 -36.49 14.27
N LEU A 25 6.76 -35.19 14.50
CA LEU A 25 5.65 -34.46 13.91
C LEU A 25 5.76 -34.35 12.38
N SER A 26 6.97 -34.29 11.83
CA SER A 26 7.20 -34.20 10.37
C SER A 26 7.18 -35.53 9.63
N THR A 27 7.58 -36.63 10.28
CA THR A 27 7.77 -37.93 9.61
C THR A 27 6.63 -38.92 9.86
N LYS A 28 6.02 -38.91 11.06
CA LYS A 28 5.05 -39.93 11.47
C LYS A 28 3.60 -39.45 11.51
N CYS A 29 3.36 -38.14 11.62
CA CYS A 29 2.02 -37.59 11.80
C CYS A 29 1.41 -37.10 10.48
N LYS A 30 1.05 -38.03 9.58
CA LYS A 30 0.31 -37.71 8.34
C LYS A 30 -1.20 -37.48 8.59
N GLU A 31 -1.74 -38.09 9.64
CA GLU A 31 -3.15 -37.92 10.02
C GLU A 31 -3.33 -36.76 11.02
N PRO A 32 -4.34 -35.88 10.81
CA PRO A 32 -4.57 -34.72 11.68
C PRO A 32 -4.81 -35.08 13.14
N ALA A 33 -5.56 -36.16 13.42
CA ALA A 33 -5.88 -36.57 14.79
C ALA A 33 -4.65 -37.09 15.55
N VAL A 34 -3.79 -37.84 14.87
CA VAL A 34 -2.54 -38.36 15.46
C VAL A 34 -1.58 -37.20 15.75
N PHE A 35 -1.50 -36.21 14.85
CA PHE A 35 -0.72 -34.99 15.07
C PHE A 35 -1.16 -34.25 16.33
N THR A 36 -2.47 -34.00 16.47
CA THR A 36 -3.03 -33.30 17.63
C THR A 36 -2.77 -34.09 18.91
N ASN A 37 -2.99 -35.40 18.92
CA ASN A 37 -2.78 -36.24 20.10
C ASN A 37 -1.31 -36.29 20.56
N VAL A 38 -0.36 -36.35 19.63
CA VAL A 38 1.08 -36.32 19.98
C VAL A 38 1.48 -34.98 20.55
N LEU A 39 1.01 -33.87 19.96
CA LEU A 39 1.28 -32.53 20.48
C LEU A 39 0.63 -32.33 21.86
N PHE A 40 -0.58 -32.83 22.04
CA PHE A 40 -1.34 -32.80 23.29
C PHE A 40 -0.64 -33.56 24.40
N ALA A 41 -0.18 -34.78 24.11
CA ALA A 41 0.63 -35.55 25.04
C ALA A 41 1.90 -34.78 25.41
N ALA A 42 2.65 -34.27 24.43
CA ALA A 42 3.86 -33.47 24.67
C ALA A 42 3.59 -32.23 25.52
N MET A 43 2.46 -31.54 25.32
CA MET A 43 2.05 -30.39 26.15
C MET A 43 1.72 -30.80 27.58
N SER A 44 1.02 -31.92 27.81
CA SER A 44 0.70 -32.42 29.15
C SER A 44 1.92 -32.79 29.99
N TYR A 45 3.02 -33.23 29.36
CA TYR A 45 4.24 -33.63 30.06
C TYR A 45 5.15 -32.45 30.43
N GLN A 46 4.88 -31.24 29.93
CA GLN A 46 5.73 -30.07 30.16
C GLN A 46 5.17 -29.18 31.28
N SER A 47 6.07 -28.59 32.06
CA SER A 47 5.70 -27.62 33.12
C SER A 47 5.12 -26.33 32.54
N ASP A 48 5.67 -25.87 31.40
CA ASP A 48 5.22 -24.67 30.69
C ASP A 48 4.85 -24.98 29.22
N PRO A 49 3.68 -25.57 28.97
CA PRO A 49 3.29 -26.04 27.64
C PRO A 49 3.24 -24.93 26.59
N LEU A 50 2.86 -23.71 26.97
CA LEU A 50 2.79 -22.56 26.06
C LEU A 50 4.17 -22.05 25.64
N TYR A 51 5.15 -22.04 26.56
CA TYR A 51 6.53 -21.69 26.21
C TYR A 51 7.15 -22.72 25.27
N MET A 52 6.91 -24.01 25.54
CA MET A 52 7.37 -25.10 24.69
C MET A 52 6.81 -24.99 23.27
N VAL A 53 5.52 -24.70 23.13
CA VAL A 53 4.88 -24.48 21.82
C VAL A 53 5.48 -23.28 21.09
N LEU A 54 5.71 -22.16 21.79
CA LEU A 54 6.33 -20.98 21.18
C LEU A 54 7.76 -21.26 20.71
N ASP A 55 8.53 -22.02 21.48
CA ASP A 55 9.85 -22.51 21.06
C ASP A 55 9.75 -23.48 19.88
N LEU A 56 8.77 -24.39 19.89
CA LEU A 56 8.51 -25.32 18.78
C LEU A 56 8.19 -24.55 17.49
N MET A 57 7.43 -23.46 17.58
CA MET A 57 7.11 -22.60 16.44
C MET A 57 8.32 -21.80 15.97
N TRP A 58 9.10 -21.24 16.89
CA TRP A 58 10.32 -20.49 16.61
C TRP A 58 11.34 -21.35 15.84
N TYR A 59 11.68 -22.52 16.39
CA TYR A 59 12.64 -23.44 15.76
C TYR A 59 12.02 -24.17 14.56
N GLY A 60 10.71 -24.41 14.59
CA GLY A 60 9.94 -25.06 13.54
C GLY A 60 9.83 -24.23 12.27
N GLU A 61 9.90 -22.90 12.33
CA GLU A 61 9.81 -22.05 11.13
C GLU A 61 10.92 -22.34 10.11
N GLY A 62 12.17 -22.51 10.57
CA GLY A 62 13.30 -22.86 9.72
C GLY A 62 13.16 -24.25 9.09
N PHE A 63 12.49 -25.17 9.78
CA PHE A 63 12.25 -26.55 9.33
C PHE A 63 11.02 -26.64 8.38
N SER A 64 9.97 -25.87 8.68
CA SER A 64 8.67 -25.87 8.01
C SER A 64 8.72 -25.15 6.66
N ARG A 65 9.44 -24.03 6.52
CA ARG A 65 9.54 -23.27 5.24
C ARG A 65 10.09 -24.07 4.06
N LYS A 66 10.93 -25.09 4.30
CA LYS A 66 11.59 -25.87 3.23
C LYS A 66 10.95 -27.22 2.95
N LYS A 67 10.23 -27.82 3.92
CA LYS A 67 9.71 -29.19 3.79
C LYS A 67 8.21 -29.34 4.04
N HIS A 68 7.63 -28.60 5.00
CA HIS A 68 6.22 -28.79 5.40
C HIS A 68 5.53 -27.47 5.81
N PRO A 69 5.07 -26.65 4.85
CA PRO A 69 4.44 -25.35 5.13
C PRO A 69 3.15 -25.44 5.96
N TRP A 70 2.47 -26.59 5.91
CA TRP A 70 1.21 -26.85 6.64
C TRP A 70 1.41 -27.03 8.15
N MET A 71 2.64 -27.28 8.60
CA MET A 71 2.94 -27.69 9.97
C MET A 71 2.67 -26.59 10.99
N LEU A 72 3.09 -25.36 10.72
CA LEU A 72 2.88 -24.22 11.62
C LEU A 72 1.38 -23.96 11.84
N GLY A 73 0.58 -23.99 10.78
CA GLY A 73 -0.87 -23.84 10.89
C GLY A 73 -1.55 -24.95 11.71
N LYS A 74 -1.05 -26.19 11.61
CA LYS A 74 -1.55 -27.32 12.40
C LYS A 74 -1.16 -27.23 13.87
N ILE A 75 0.06 -26.79 14.18
CA ILE A 75 0.50 -26.52 15.56
C ILE A 75 -0.42 -25.47 16.18
N VAL A 76 -0.68 -24.36 15.50
CA VAL A 76 -1.52 -23.28 16.05
C VAL A 76 -2.98 -23.71 16.20
N ALA A 77 -3.52 -24.47 15.25
CA ALA A 77 -4.88 -25.00 15.35
C ALA A 77 -5.02 -25.96 16.54
N ALA A 78 -4.07 -26.90 16.70
CA ALA A 78 -4.05 -27.81 17.84
C ALA A 78 -3.91 -27.04 19.15
N VAL A 79 -3.04 -26.03 19.22
CA VAL A 79 -2.90 -25.18 20.42
C VAL A 79 -4.21 -24.47 20.71
N LYS A 80 -4.91 -23.93 19.71
CA LYS A 80 -6.24 -23.31 19.89
C LYS A 80 -7.26 -24.30 20.46
N GLU A 81 -7.27 -25.53 19.95
CA GLU A 81 -8.13 -26.62 20.46
C GLU A 81 -7.77 -26.99 21.91
N TRP A 82 -6.48 -27.09 22.23
CA TRP A 82 -6.00 -27.32 23.60
C TRP A 82 -6.45 -26.20 24.54
N CYS A 83 -6.29 -24.96 24.09
CA CYS A 83 -6.68 -23.78 24.86
C CYS A 83 -8.18 -23.77 25.19
N GLN A 84 -9.02 -24.25 24.25
CA GLN A 84 -10.47 -24.35 24.40
C GLN A 84 -10.88 -25.52 25.28
N MET A 85 -10.27 -26.70 25.13
CA MET A 85 -10.61 -27.90 25.91
C MET A 85 -10.27 -27.74 27.40
N TYR A 86 -9.12 -27.14 27.71
CA TYR A 86 -8.66 -27.00 29.09
C TYR A 86 -9.07 -25.67 29.74
N ASN A 87 -9.98 -24.90 29.10
CA ASN A 87 -10.51 -23.63 29.58
C ASN A 87 -9.40 -22.78 30.23
N LEU A 88 -8.43 -22.30 29.43
CA LEU A 88 -7.23 -21.60 29.93
C LEU A 88 -7.56 -20.46 30.90
N SER A 89 -7.69 -20.82 32.17
CA SER A 89 -7.49 -19.97 33.33
C SER A 89 -6.01 -20.02 33.75
N PHE A 90 -5.12 -20.50 32.86
CA PHE A 90 -3.70 -20.28 33.00
C PHE A 90 -3.43 -18.79 32.87
N PRO A 91 -2.76 -18.15 33.83
CA PRO A 91 -2.41 -16.75 33.71
C PRO A 91 -1.39 -16.65 32.58
N ILE A 92 -1.84 -16.26 31.39
CA ILE A 92 -0.95 -15.83 30.32
C ILE A 92 -0.17 -14.66 30.91
N THR A 93 1.06 -14.91 31.33
CA THR A 93 1.94 -13.90 31.92
C THR A 93 2.40 -12.94 30.84
N LYS A 94 2.86 -11.76 31.27
CA LYS A 94 3.46 -10.77 30.37
C LYS A 94 4.62 -11.37 29.57
N GLY A 95 5.44 -12.22 30.19
CA GLY A 95 6.56 -12.90 29.54
C GLY A 95 6.14 -13.81 28.38
N ILE A 96 5.05 -14.56 28.52
CA ILE A 96 4.53 -15.43 27.45
C ILE A 96 4.02 -14.57 26.28
N ARG A 97 3.32 -13.46 26.56
CA ARG A 97 2.85 -12.54 25.51
C ARG A 97 3.99 -11.92 24.73
N MET A 98 5.04 -11.48 25.42
CA MET A 98 6.22 -10.89 24.77
C MET A 98 6.90 -11.92 23.86
N LYS A 99 7.13 -13.14 24.34
CA LYS A 99 7.72 -14.21 23.52
C LYS A 99 6.83 -14.61 22.35
N ALA A 100 5.51 -14.67 22.55
CA ALA A 100 4.56 -14.96 21.48
C ALA A 100 4.58 -13.86 20.40
N LEU A 101 4.75 -12.60 20.81
CA LEU A 101 4.91 -11.49 19.90
C LEU A 101 6.23 -11.59 19.12
N ASP A 102 7.35 -11.90 19.79
CA ASP A 102 8.64 -12.11 19.13
C ASP A 102 8.55 -13.27 18.11
N VAL A 103 7.88 -14.38 18.46
CA VAL A 103 7.62 -15.47 17.51
C VAL A 103 6.77 -14.99 16.32
N ALA A 104 5.71 -14.21 16.57
CA ALA A 104 4.86 -13.68 15.50
C ALA A 104 5.60 -12.74 14.53
N VAL A 105 6.65 -12.06 14.99
CA VAL A 105 7.51 -11.19 14.18
C VAL A 105 8.29 -11.99 13.13
N ASP A 106 8.76 -13.18 13.51
CA ASP A 106 9.58 -13.99 12.61
C ASP A 106 8.74 -14.76 11.59
N LEU A 107 7.51 -15.12 11.98
CA LEU A 107 6.51 -15.73 11.12
C LEU A 107 6.12 -14.84 9.94
N ASN A 108 5.93 -15.46 8.78
CA ASN A 108 5.47 -14.78 7.56
C ASN A 108 3.98 -14.97 7.25
N ASP A 109 3.30 -15.91 7.92
CA ASP A 109 1.90 -16.26 7.64
C ASP A 109 0.92 -15.42 8.48
N ASN A 110 0.15 -14.55 7.81
CA ASN A 110 -0.83 -13.67 8.42
C ASN A 110 -1.96 -14.44 9.14
N SER A 111 -2.35 -15.62 8.64
CA SER A 111 -3.38 -16.45 9.29
C SER A 111 -2.89 -16.95 10.64
N VAL A 112 -1.64 -17.43 10.68
CA VAL A 112 -1.00 -17.92 11.90
C VAL A 112 -0.78 -16.78 12.89
N ILE A 113 -0.29 -15.62 12.43
CA ILE A 113 -0.08 -14.43 13.28
C ILE A 113 -1.41 -13.99 13.93
N LYS A 114 -2.51 -13.95 13.17
CA LYS A 114 -3.84 -13.62 13.71
C LYS A 114 -4.30 -14.60 14.78
N GLN A 115 -4.16 -15.89 14.52
CA GLN A 115 -4.53 -16.92 15.50
C GLN A 115 -3.67 -16.84 16.77
N LEU A 116 -2.38 -16.55 16.66
CA LEU A 116 -1.53 -16.29 17.82
C LEU A 116 -1.97 -15.04 18.59
N CYS A 117 -2.32 -13.96 17.89
CA CYS A 117 -2.83 -12.74 18.53
C CYS A 117 -4.11 -13.01 19.32
N GLU A 118 -5.01 -13.84 18.79
CA GLU A 118 -6.24 -14.29 19.47
C GLU A 118 -5.93 -15.18 20.69
N ILE A 119 -5.13 -16.23 20.52
CA ILE A 119 -4.83 -17.24 21.56
C ILE A 119 -4.12 -16.58 22.75
N PHE A 120 -3.12 -15.73 22.49
CA PHE A 120 -2.31 -15.13 23.54
C PHE A 120 -2.82 -13.77 24.02
N ASN A 121 -3.92 -13.27 23.44
CA ASN A 121 -4.49 -11.95 23.70
C ASN A 121 -3.42 -10.84 23.70
N LEU A 122 -2.64 -10.79 22.62
CA LEU A 122 -1.49 -9.90 22.47
C LEU A 122 -1.89 -8.41 22.46
N SER A 123 -3.18 -8.12 22.21
CA SER A 123 -3.76 -6.78 22.32
C SER A 123 -3.65 -6.15 23.71
N LYS A 124 -3.31 -6.91 24.77
CA LYS A 124 -3.04 -6.38 26.11
C LYS A 124 -1.68 -5.69 26.24
N GLU A 125 -0.69 -6.04 25.41
CA GLU A 125 0.67 -5.47 25.46
C GLU A 125 0.92 -4.54 24.26
N LYS A 126 0.00 -3.59 24.03
CA LYS A 126 0.05 -2.70 22.85
C LYS A 126 1.36 -1.92 22.75
N GLU A 127 1.91 -1.45 23.87
CA GLU A 127 3.14 -0.65 23.88
C GLU A 127 4.36 -1.45 23.40
N TYR A 128 4.50 -2.70 23.86
CA TYR A 128 5.58 -3.57 23.40
C TYR A 128 5.42 -3.88 21.90
N ALA A 129 4.18 -4.14 21.45
CA ALA A 129 3.89 -4.33 20.04
C ALA A 129 4.23 -3.11 19.17
N LYS A 130 3.91 -1.89 19.63
CA LYS A 130 4.29 -0.66 18.94
C LYS A 130 5.80 -0.52 18.80
N ASN A 131 6.56 -0.83 19.85
CA ASN A 131 8.02 -0.75 19.80
C ASN A 131 8.61 -1.71 18.76
N ILE A 132 8.09 -2.94 18.70
CA ILE A 132 8.48 -3.92 17.69
C ILE A 132 8.10 -3.44 16.29
N ILE A 133 6.88 -2.95 16.09
CA ILE A 133 6.42 -2.45 14.78
C ILE A 133 7.28 -1.28 14.35
N HIS A 134 7.58 -0.33 15.24
CA HIS A 134 8.44 0.80 14.95
C HIS A 134 9.85 0.34 14.53
N HIS A 135 10.40 -0.65 15.22
CA HIS A 135 11.66 -1.27 14.82
C HIS A 135 11.55 -1.92 13.42
N MET A 136 10.49 -2.66 13.12
CA MET A 136 10.26 -3.22 11.77
C MET A 136 10.18 -2.16 10.67
N LEU A 137 9.49 -1.05 10.94
CA LEU A 137 9.38 0.07 9.99
C LEU A 137 10.76 0.72 9.77
N SER A 138 11.54 0.89 10.83
CA SER A 138 12.91 1.41 10.72
C SER A 138 13.84 0.49 9.92
N THR A 139 13.67 -0.84 10.07
CA THR A 139 14.43 -1.86 9.31
C THR A 139 13.87 -2.13 7.91
N ARG A 140 12.86 -1.38 7.46
CA ARG A 140 12.18 -1.49 6.15
C ARG A 140 11.44 -2.82 5.93
N ASN A 141 11.06 -3.51 6.99
CA ASN A 141 10.27 -4.76 6.96
C ASN A 141 8.76 -4.49 6.89
N PHE A 142 8.30 -3.69 5.91
CA PHE A 142 6.93 -3.18 5.83
C PHE A 142 5.84 -4.27 5.75
N LYS A 143 6.10 -5.39 5.07
CA LYS A 143 5.12 -6.50 4.98
C LYS A 143 4.85 -7.14 6.33
N LYS A 144 5.92 -7.39 7.10
CA LYS A 144 5.84 -7.97 8.44
C LYS A 144 5.14 -7.00 9.39
N ALA A 145 5.54 -5.72 9.34
CA ALA A 145 4.89 -4.66 10.10
C ALA A 145 3.38 -4.59 9.81
N TYR A 146 2.98 -4.60 8.53
CA TYR A 146 1.56 -4.65 8.15
C TYR A 146 0.83 -5.87 8.71
N ASN A 147 1.41 -7.07 8.62
CA ASN A 147 0.73 -8.29 9.09
C ASN A 147 0.46 -8.19 10.60
N LEU A 148 1.44 -7.70 11.36
CA LEU A 148 1.30 -7.52 12.80
C LEU A 148 0.29 -6.42 13.15
N VAL A 149 0.35 -5.27 12.49
CA VAL A 149 -0.63 -4.18 12.63
C VAL A 149 -2.05 -4.67 12.30
N SER A 150 -2.19 -5.43 11.22
CA SER A 150 -3.47 -5.99 10.79
C SER A 150 -3.99 -7.11 11.69
N ALA A 151 -3.13 -7.80 12.42
CA ALA A 151 -3.53 -8.83 13.37
C ALA A 151 -3.94 -8.25 14.72
N LEU A 152 -3.29 -7.16 15.13
CA LEU A 152 -3.58 -6.44 16.37
C LEU A 152 -4.66 -5.37 16.25
N ASN A 153 -5.18 -5.14 15.03
CA ASN A 153 -6.14 -4.10 14.68
C ASN A 153 -5.67 -2.69 15.08
N LEU A 154 -4.41 -2.36 14.77
CA LEU A 154 -3.79 -1.07 15.11
C LEU A 154 -3.71 -0.10 13.91
N GLU A 155 -4.48 -0.33 12.84
CA GLU A 155 -4.40 0.47 11.61
C GLU A 155 -4.73 1.96 11.83
N HIS A 156 -5.49 2.31 12.87
CA HIS A 156 -5.81 3.70 13.19
C HIS A 156 -4.69 4.45 13.92
N GLU A 157 -3.66 3.75 14.39
CA GLU A 157 -2.59 4.34 15.19
C GLU A 157 -1.35 4.71 14.36
N TYR A 158 -1.30 4.32 13.08
CA TYR A 158 -0.18 4.58 12.18
C TYR A 158 -0.61 5.47 11.04
N HIS A 159 0.27 6.41 10.67
CA HIS A 159 0.01 7.27 9.53
C HIS A 159 0.11 6.49 8.22
N ILE A 160 -0.64 6.90 7.21
CA ILE A 160 -0.62 6.29 5.86
C ILE A 160 0.80 6.26 5.24
N ASN A 161 1.65 7.21 5.63
CA ASN A 161 3.04 7.39 5.17
C ASN A 161 3.99 6.31 5.71
N GLU A 162 3.66 5.71 6.84
CA GLU A 162 4.54 4.74 7.50
C GLU A 162 4.40 3.33 6.93
N ILE A 163 3.20 2.95 6.47
CA ILE A 163 2.89 1.58 6.06
C ILE A 163 2.37 1.51 4.63
N VAL A 164 1.34 2.30 4.31
CA VAL A 164 0.58 2.14 3.06
C VAL A 164 1.42 2.58 1.86
N PHE A 165 2.01 3.78 1.90
CA PHE A 165 2.83 4.28 0.80
C PHE A 165 4.08 3.42 0.53
N PRO A 166 4.85 2.98 1.55
CA PRO A 166 5.94 2.04 1.33
C PRO A 166 5.50 0.76 0.63
N LEU A 167 4.39 0.14 1.08
CA LEU A 167 3.85 -1.06 0.45
C LEU A 167 3.37 -0.81 -0.98
N PHE A 168 2.80 0.37 -1.24
CA PHE A 168 2.37 0.79 -2.57
C PHE A 168 3.55 0.89 -3.54
N PHE A 169 4.61 1.60 -3.19
CA PHE A 169 5.80 1.73 -4.05
C PHE A 169 6.59 0.43 -4.19
N MET A 170 6.50 -0.48 -3.22
CA MET A 170 7.03 -1.85 -3.35
C MET A 170 6.18 -2.75 -4.28
N GLY A 171 5.06 -2.25 -4.82
CA GLY A 171 4.16 -3.01 -5.69
C GLY A 171 3.43 -4.14 -4.95
N ASN A 172 3.11 -3.95 -3.67
CA ASN A 172 2.36 -4.88 -2.84
C ASN A 172 0.91 -4.39 -2.68
N GLU A 173 0.24 -4.14 -3.80
CA GLU A 173 -1.08 -3.50 -3.87
C GLU A 173 -2.19 -4.25 -3.12
N GLU A 174 -2.09 -5.57 -3.01
CA GLU A 174 -3.06 -6.36 -2.25
C GLU A 174 -3.13 -5.93 -0.78
N PHE A 175 -1.98 -5.64 -0.17
CA PHE A 175 -1.89 -5.20 1.22
C PHE A 175 -2.41 -3.78 1.39
N VAL A 176 -2.08 -2.89 0.45
CA VAL A 176 -2.60 -1.51 0.39
C VAL A 176 -4.12 -1.50 0.34
N LYS A 177 -4.72 -2.29 -0.57
CA LYS A 177 -6.17 -2.39 -0.71
C LYS A 177 -6.84 -2.90 0.56
N LYS A 178 -6.28 -3.93 1.21
CA LYS A 178 -6.80 -4.47 2.47
C LYS A 178 -6.71 -3.45 3.61
N TYR A 179 -5.61 -2.68 3.70
CA TYR A 179 -5.46 -1.63 4.70
C TYR A 179 -6.50 -0.51 4.51
N LEU A 180 -6.59 0.03 3.30
CA LEU A 180 -7.50 1.13 2.96
C LEU A 180 -8.97 0.71 3.04
N ALA A 181 -9.30 -0.57 2.83
CA ALA A 181 -10.65 -1.09 3.04
C ALA A 181 -11.08 -1.03 4.51
N LYS A 182 -10.15 -1.23 5.45
CA LYS A 182 -10.39 -1.11 6.89
C LYS A 182 -10.46 0.35 7.34
N VAL A 183 -9.58 1.20 6.83
CA VAL A 183 -9.48 2.61 7.22
C VAL A 183 -9.94 3.53 6.10
N ARG A 184 -11.25 3.76 6.01
CA ARG A 184 -11.86 4.50 4.90
C ARG A 184 -11.41 5.95 4.76
N HIS A 185 -11.14 6.66 5.85
CA HIS A 185 -10.72 8.06 5.77
C HIS A 185 -9.36 8.22 5.05
N TYR A 186 -8.49 7.22 5.13
CA TYR A 186 -7.22 7.21 4.40
C TYR A 186 -7.37 6.99 2.90
N GLN A 187 -8.54 6.57 2.39
CA GLN A 187 -8.74 6.41 0.93
C GLN A 187 -8.63 7.76 0.21
N TYR A 188 -9.25 8.79 0.76
CA TYR A 188 -9.19 10.15 0.21
C TYR A 188 -7.80 10.74 0.32
N GLU A 189 -7.17 10.61 1.49
CA GLU A 189 -5.80 11.09 1.71
C GLU A 189 -4.79 10.41 0.79
N PHE A 190 -4.94 9.11 0.58
CA PHE A 190 -4.12 8.33 -0.35
C PHE A 190 -4.20 8.90 -1.77
N VAL A 191 -5.42 9.04 -2.28
CA VAL A 191 -5.70 9.52 -3.63
C VAL A 191 -5.22 10.96 -3.81
N LYS A 192 -5.48 11.85 -2.84
CA LYS A 192 -5.00 13.23 -2.86
C LYS A 192 -3.48 13.33 -2.92
N THR A 193 -2.79 12.56 -2.08
CA THR A 193 -1.32 12.54 -2.06
C THR A 193 -0.76 12.05 -3.41
N LEU A 194 -1.35 11.01 -4.00
CA LEU A 194 -0.95 10.55 -5.34
C LEU A 194 -1.18 11.61 -6.42
N ASP A 195 -2.27 12.38 -6.33
CA ASP A 195 -2.59 13.48 -7.24
C ASP A 195 -1.57 14.64 -7.15
N GLU A 196 -0.94 14.84 -5.99
CA GLU A 196 0.11 15.84 -5.77
C GLU A 196 1.46 15.43 -6.40
N LEU A 197 1.69 14.13 -6.63
CA LEU A 197 2.93 13.57 -7.17
C LEU A 197 3.02 13.69 -8.72
N LYS A 198 3.07 14.92 -9.22
CA LYS A 198 3.10 15.23 -10.66
C LYS A 198 4.43 14.93 -11.36
N ARG A 199 5.55 15.18 -10.69
CA ARG A 199 6.88 15.10 -11.32
C ARG A 199 7.62 13.87 -10.83
N ASP A 200 8.43 13.29 -11.71
CA ASP A 200 9.29 12.15 -11.36
C ASP A 200 10.27 12.50 -10.22
N SER A 201 10.69 13.76 -10.12
CA SER A 201 11.50 14.23 -8.99
C SER A 201 10.75 14.18 -7.65
N GLN A 202 9.50 14.63 -7.63
CA GLN A 202 8.64 14.61 -6.45
C GLN A 202 8.32 13.17 -6.02
N ILE A 203 8.09 12.26 -6.98
CA ILE A 203 7.90 10.84 -6.71
C ILE A 203 9.15 10.26 -6.03
N LYS A 204 10.33 10.55 -6.56
CA LYS A 204 11.60 10.08 -5.98
C LYS A 204 11.80 10.63 -4.56
N GLU A 205 11.60 11.92 -4.36
CA GLU A 205 11.68 12.57 -3.04
C GLU A 205 10.70 11.94 -2.05
N PHE A 206 9.46 11.70 -2.47
CA PHE A 206 8.44 11.07 -1.63
C PHE A 206 8.80 9.62 -1.28
N ILE A 207 9.36 8.85 -2.22
CA ILE A 207 9.87 7.49 -1.96
C ILE A 207 10.98 7.52 -0.91
N ARG A 208 11.87 8.53 -0.93
CA ARG A 208 12.89 8.72 0.12
C ARG A 208 12.25 9.00 1.47
N PHE A 209 11.28 9.91 1.48
CA PHE A 209 10.56 10.32 2.67
C PHE A 209 9.87 9.13 3.36
N VAL A 210 9.20 8.27 2.58
CA VAL A 210 8.56 7.06 3.12
C VAL A 210 9.53 5.87 3.29
N ASN A 211 10.84 6.10 3.18
CA ASN A 211 11.90 5.10 3.38
C ASN A 211 11.72 3.83 2.51
N ALA A 212 11.18 3.99 1.30
CA ALA A 212 10.85 2.89 0.39
C ALA A 212 11.91 2.64 -0.71
N GLU A 213 13.09 3.27 -0.60
CA GLU A 213 14.17 3.16 -1.59
C GLU A 213 14.78 1.74 -1.65
N ASN A 214 15.10 1.28 -2.87
CA ASN A 214 15.83 0.05 -3.15
C ASN A 214 15.18 -1.25 -2.67
N LEU A 215 13.87 -1.24 -2.39
CA LEU A 215 13.17 -2.39 -1.79
C LEU A 215 12.66 -3.43 -2.78
N ASN A 216 12.85 -3.23 -4.08
CA ASN A 216 12.49 -4.22 -5.09
C ASN A 216 13.38 -4.12 -6.34
N PRO A 217 14.63 -4.60 -6.28
CA PRO A 217 15.46 -4.74 -7.48
C PRO A 217 14.88 -5.77 -8.47
N ASP A 218 14.11 -6.74 -8.00
CA ASP A 218 13.56 -7.84 -8.80
C ASP A 218 12.31 -7.46 -9.61
N LYS A 219 11.50 -6.55 -9.07
CA LYS A 219 10.38 -5.98 -9.81
C LYS A 219 10.90 -4.76 -10.55
N LYS A 220 11.21 -4.92 -11.85
CA LYS A 220 11.56 -3.84 -12.80
C LYS A 220 10.41 -2.84 -13.01
N ILE A 221 9.77 -2.37 -11.94
CA ILE A 221 8.70 -1.38 -11.98
C ILE A 221 9.37 -0.04 -12.15
N ILE A 222 9.18 0.56 -13.32
CA ILE A 222 9.58 1.94 -13.58
C ILE A 222 8.56 2.83 -12.88
N LEU A 223 8.95 3.34 -11.70
CA LEU A 223 8.16 4.29 -10.92
C LEU A 223 8.30 5.68 -11.56
N ASN A 224 7.37 6.01 -12.46
CA ASN A 224 7.26 7.32 -13.08
C ASN A 224 5.85 7.91 -12.89
N ASN A 225 5.67 9.18 -13.23
CA ASN A 225 4.38 9.84 -13.12
C ASN A 225 3.29 9.09 -13.89
N LYS A 226 3.58 8.57 -15.08
CA LYS A 226 2.60 7.78 -15.86
C LYS A 226 2.09 6.56 -15.09
N TRP A 227 2.97 5.86 -14.38
CA TRP A 227 2.61 4.74 -13.51
C TRP A 227 1.75 5.19 -12.33
N VAL A 228 2.16 6.27 -11.65
CA VAL A 228 1.41 6.83 -10.51
C VAL A 228 0.00 7.27 -10.94
N MET A 229 -0.11 8.03 -12.04
CA MET A 229 -1.41 8.49 -12.56
C MET A 229 -2.31 7.32 -12.99
N LYS A 230 -1.75 6.27 -13.59
CA LYS A 230 -2.51 5.07 -13.92
C LYS A 230 -3.07 4.41 -12.65
N LYS A 231 -2.27 4.34 -11.59
CA LYS A 231 -2.70 3.76 -10.30
C LYS A 231 -3.71 4.65 -9.59
N LEU A 232 -3.50 5.96 -9.58
CA LEU A 232 -4.45 6.95 -9.06
C LEU A 232 -5.85 6.73 -9.63
N THR A 233 -5.99 6.72 -10.96
CA THR A 233 -7.28 6.49 -11.62
C THR A 233 -7.92 5.16 -11.21
N ALA A 234 -7.13 4.08 -11.15
CA ALA A 234 -7.63 2.77 -10.74
C ALA A 234 -8.12 2.73 -9.28
N TYR A 235 -7.46 3.48 -8.37
CA TYR A 235 -7.89 3.60 -6.98
C TYR A 235 -9.12 4.49 -6.81
N MET A 236 -9.23 5.57 -7.59
CA MET A 236 -10.43 6.41 -7.63
C MET A 236 -11.65 5.62 -8.09
N GLU A 237 -11.51 4.82 -9.15
CA GLU A 237 -12.58 3.91 -9.61
C GLU A 237 -12.94 2.87 -8.55
N LEU A 238 -11.94 2.25 -7.92
CA LEU A 238 -12.15 1.23 -6.89
C LEU A 238 -12.92 1.78 -5.67
N TYR A 239 -12.62 3.00 -5.25
CA TYR A 239 -13.22 3.63 -4.08
C TYR A 239 -14.35 4.61 -4.41
N LYS A 240 -14.73 4.72 -5.69
CA LYS A 240 -15.75 5.66 -6.18
C LYS A 240 -15.50 7.11 -5.73
N ILE A 241 -14.24 7.54 -5.81
CA ILE A 241 -13.84 8.91 -5.48
C ILE A 241 -13.99 9.78 -6.73
N ASP A 242 -14.69 10.90 -6.58
CA ASP A 242 -14.90 11.86 -7.66
C ASP A 242 -13.59 12.52 -8.10
N ILE A 243 -13.51 12.87 -9.38
CA ILE A 243 -12.40 13.62 -9.96
C ILE A 243 -12.24 15.02 -9.36
N GLU A 244 -13.31 15.59 -8.83
CA GLU A 244 -13.27 16.88 -8.12
C GLU A 244 -12.30 16.88 -6.93
N PHE A 245 -12.08 15.72 -6.29
CA PHE A 245 -11.12 15.57 -5.19
C PHE A 245 -9.66 15.50 -5.66
N CYS A 246 -9.43 15.38 -6.98
CA CYS A 246 -8.12 15.26 -7.62
C CYS A 246 -7.91 16.42 -8.61
N PRO A 247 -7.69 17.66 -8.12
CA PRO A 247 -7.63 18.84 -8.97
C PRO A 247 -6.54 18.75 -10.04
N ASN A 248 -5.46 18.02 -9.79
CA ASN A 248 -4.36 17.93 -10.75
C ASN A 248 -4.69 16.98 -11.91
N LEU A 249 -5.24 15.81 -11.61
CA LEU A 249 -5.78 14.91 -12.61
C LEU A 249 -6.92 15.58 -13.38
N HIS A 250 -7.82 16.27 -12.69
CA HIS A 250 -8.93 17.02 -13.29
C HIS A 250 -8.43 18.01 -14.34
N ASN A 251 -7.54 18.93 -13.93
CA ASN A 251 -6.94 19.93 -14.82
C ASN A 251 -6.19 19.28 -16.00
N THR A 252 -5.50 18.15 -15.76
CA THR A 252 -4.80 17.42 -16.82
C THR A 252 -5.76 16.81 -17.84
N LYS A 253 -6.92 16.28 -17.40
CA LYS A 253 -7.93 15.75 -18.32
C LYS A 253 -8.55 16.86 -19.15
N ILE A 254 -8.93 17.98 -18.53
CA ILE A 254 -9.51 19.13 -19.23
C ILE A 254 -8.53 19.69 -20.27
N ALA A 255 -7.25 19.85 -19.89
CA ALA A 255 -6.21 20.29 -20.83
C ALA A 255 -6.09 19.36 -22.06
N LYS A 256 -6.10 18.04 -21.83
CA LYS A 256 -6.06 17.05 -22.92
C LYS A 256 -7.29 17.10 -23.81
N SER A 257 -8.48 17.26 -23.23
CA SER A 257 -9.72 17.41 -23.99
C SER A 257 -9.69 18.68 -24.85
N MET A 258 -9.16 19.79 -24.33
CA MET A 258 -8.97 21.02 -25.10
C MET A 258 -7.99 20.80 -26.27
N HIS A 259 -6.85 20.14 -26.04
CA HIS A 259 -5.90 19.81 -27.11
C HIS A 259 -6.50 18.89 -28.17
N TYR A 260 -7.34 17.93 -27.75
CA TYR A 260 -8.04 17.04 -28.67
C TYR A 260 -9.03 17.80 -29.56
N LEU A 261 -9.86 18.68 -28.97
CA LEU A 261 -10.79 19.52 -29.72
C LEU A 261 -10.05 20.44 -30.69
N PHE A 262 -8.94 21.03 -30.25
CA PHE A 262 -8.08 21.85 -31.10
C PHE A 262 -7.54 21.04 -32.30
N HIS A 263 -7.00 19.84 -32.06
CA HIS A 263 -6.50 18.96 -33.13
C HIS A 263 -7.62 18.58 -34.11
N LYS A 264 -8.79 18.19 -33.58
CA LYS A 264 -9.96 17.83 -34.37
C LYS A 264 -10.39 18.96 -35.31
N LYS A 265 -10.34 20.21 -34.85
CA LYS A 265 -10.73 21.37 -35.64
C LYS A 265 -9.68 21.81 -36.65
N PHE A 266 -8.45 22.05 -36.20
CA PHE A 266 -7.45 22.75 -37.00
C PHE A 266 -6.47 21.82 -37.74
N VAL A 267 -6.42 20.54 -37.36
CA VAL A 267 -5.54 19.55 -38.02
C VAL A 267 -6.38 18.58 -38.86
N GLU A 268 -7.42 17.99 -38.28
CA GLU A 268 -8.25 17.01 -38.98
C GLU A 268 -9.42 17.62 -39.76
N GLY A 269 -9.90 18.81 -39.36
CA GLY A 269 -11.09 19.42 -39.95
C GLY A 269 -12.37 18.61 -39.74
N SER A 270 -12.40 17.68 -38.76
CA SER A 270 -13.49 16.71 -38.59
C SER A 270 -14.61 17.21 -37.68
N ILE A 271 -14.58 18.48 -37.26
CA ILE A 271 -15.58 19.11 -36.41
C ILE A 271 -15.90 20.49 -36.96
N GLU A 272 -17.19 20.80 -37.01
CA GLU A 272 -17.69 22.10 -37.44
C GLU A 272 -17.30 23.20 -36.45
N TYR A 273 -17.31 24.44 -36.93
CA TYR A 273 -16.82 25.57 -36.15
C TYR A 273 -17.68 25.82 -34.90
N GLU A 274 -18.99 25.85 -35.08
CA GLU A 274 -19.97 26.11 -34.03
C GLU A 274 -19.88 25.06 -32.93
N SER A 275 -19.87 23.77 -33.31
CA SER A 275 -19.72 22.66 -32.36
C SER A 275 -18.38 22.68 -31.63
N TRP A 276 -17.28 23.00 -32.33
CA TRP A 276 -15.98 23.13 -31.69
C TRP A 276 -15.98 24.29 -30.68
N LEU A 277 -16.55 25.43 -31.05
CA LEU A 277 -16.58 26.63 -30.21
C LEU A 277 -17.39 26.38 -28.94
N GLU A 278 -18.61 25.85 -29.06
CA GLU A 278 -19.49 25.50 -27.93
C GLU A 278 -18.79 24.53 -26.97
N LEU A 279 -18.33 23.37 -27.47
CA LEU A 279 -17.67 22.36 -26.65
C LEU A 279 -16.39 22.87 -25.98
N THR A 280 -15.63 23.73 -26.67
CA THR A 280 -14.39 24.29 -26.12
C THR A 280 -14.68 25.32 -25.04
N LEU A 281 -15.65 26.22 -25.26
CA LEU A 281 -16.04 27.25 -24.29
C LEU A 281 -16.60 26.61 -23.02
N ASP A 282 -17.49 25.64 -23.14
CA ASP A 282 -18.05 24.92 -21.99
C ASP A 282 -16.93 24.26 -21.17
N LEU A 283 -15.99 23.58 -21.84
CA LEU A 283 -14.89 22.87 -21.21
C LEU A 283 -13.92 23.78 -20.44
N ILE A 284 -13.64 24.99 -20.92
CA ILE A 284 -12.58 25.87 -20.35
C ILE A 284 -13.12 27.10 -19.63
N SER A 285 -14.43 27.32 -19.61
CA SER A 285 -15.11 28.50 -19.03
C SER A 285 -14.66 28.83 -17.60
N GLU A 286 -14.39 27.82 -16.78
CA GLU A 286 -13.93 27.98 -15.39
C GLU A 286 -12.39 27.95 -15.24
N HIS A 287 -11.66 27.59 -16.29
CA HIS A 287 -10.22 27.30 -16.24
C HIS A 287 -9.39 28.40 -16.91
N ARG A 288 -9.14 29.51 -16.18
CA ARG A 288 -8.38 30.69 -16.67
C ARG A 288 -7.04 30.36 -17.34
N PHE A 289 -6.31 29.36 -16.86
CA PHE A 289 -5.03 28.98 -17.45
C PHE A 289 -5.20 28.37 -18.85
N LEU A 290 -6.22 27.54 -19.06
CA LEU A 290 -6.54 26.94 -20.36
C LEU A 290 -7.10 27.94 -21.35
N GLN A 291 -7.88 28.92 -20.86
CA GLN A 291 -8.35 30.04 -21.67
C GLN A 291 -7.17 30.77 -22.32
N LYS A 292 -6.15 31.11 -21.52
CA LYS A 292 -4.93 31.75 -22.02
C LYS A 292 -4.16 30.84 -22.97
N GLU A 293 -4.02 29.56 -22.63
CA GLU A 293 -3.31 28.60 -23.48
C GLU A 293 -3.97 28.44 -24.86
N LEU A 294 -5.30 28.36 -24.90
CA LEU A 294 -6.06 28.28 -26.15
C LEU A 294 -5.82 29.52 -27.02
N ILE A 295 -5.89 30.72 -26.43
CA ILE A 295 -5.66 31.97 -27.16
C ILE A 295 -4.25 32.02 -27.75
N VAL A 296 -3.24 31.64 -26.98
CA VAL A 296 -1.85 31.56 -27.47
C VAL A 296 -1.75 30.58 -28.63
N LYS A 297 -2.39 29.41 -28.54
CA LYS A 297 -2.43 28.41 -29.62
C LYS A 297 -3.10 28.94 -30.89
N LEU A 298 -4.23 29.61 -30.77
CA LEU A 298 -4.95 30.21 -31.89
C LEU A 298 -4.09 31.28 -32.59
N VAL A 299 -3.47 32.18 -31.83
CA VAL A 299 -2.54 33.18 -32.40
C VAL A 299 -1.35 32.50 -33.08
N SER A 300 -0.83 31.41 -32.52
CA SER A 300 0.32 30.69 -33.09
C SER A 300 0.05 30.03 -34.44
N ILE A 301 -1.23 29.78 -34.77
CA ILE A 301 -1.66 29.27 -36.08
C ILE A 301 -2.20 30.38 -37.00
N ASN A 302 -1.90 31.65 -36.69
CA ASN A 302 -2.38 32.85 -37.37
C ASN A 302 -3.90 33.08 -37.32
N GLU A 303 -4.61 32.46 -36.38
CA GLU A 303 -6.05 32.64 -36.13
C GLU A 303 -6.29 33.74 -35.08
N ALA A 304 -5.70 34.92 -35.29
CA ALA A 304 -5.75 36.03 -34.33
C ALA A 304 -7.16 36.61 -34.14
N GLN A 305 -7.96 36.69 -35.22
CA GLN A 305 -9.34 37.17 -35.15
C GLN A 305 -10.22 36.22 -34.34
N LEU A 306 -10.06 34.92 -34.54
CA LEU A 306 -10.76 33.91 -33.76
C LEU A 306 -10.34 33.96 -32.29
N ALA A 307 -9.04 34.12 -32.02
CA ALA A 307 -8.52 34.27 -30.67
C ALA A 307 -9.15 35.49 -29.94
N MET A 308 -9.35 36.60 -30.64
CA MET A 308 -10.04 37.79 -30.14
C MET A 308 -11.51 37.49 -29.81
N ASN A 309 -12.23 36.86 -30.75
CA ASN A 309 -13.63 36.49 -30.55
C ASN A 309 -13.81 35.55 -29.34
N VAL A 310 -12.95 34.54 -29.23
CA VAL A 310 -12.93 33.60 -28.09
C VAL A 310 -12.62 34.33 -26.78
N ALA A 311 -11.68 35.27 -26.77
CA ALA A 311 -11.37 36.07 -25.57
C ALA A 311 -12.56 36.93 -25.10
N VAL A 312 -13.32 37.49 -26.05
CA VAL A 312 -14.55 38.24 -25.78
C VAL A 312 -15.64 37.32 -25.22
N LEU A 313 -15.89 36.17 -25.86
CA LEU A 313 -16.89 35.19 -25.41
C LEU A 313 -16.59 34.64 -24.01
N LEU A 314 -15.31 34.48 -23.65
CA LEU A 314 -14.86 34.07 -22.32
C LEU A 314 -14.83 35.21 -21.29
N ASN A 315 -15.27 36.43 -21.66
CA ASN A 315 -15.24 37.62 -20.83
C ASN A 315 -13.86 37.87 -20.18
N LEU A 316 -12.78 37.67 -20.95
CA LEU A 316 -11.43 37.96 -20.47
C LEU A 316 -11.21 39.47 -20.47
N ARG A 317 -10.84 40.05 -19.33
CA ARG A 317 -10.46 41.47 -19.29
C ARG A 317 -9.18 41.71 -20.12
N PRO A 318 -9.07 42.84 -20.85
CA PRO A 318 -7.92 43.13 -21.71
C PRO A 318 -6.55 43.06 -21.00
N GLU A 319 -6.49 43.35 -19.70
CA GLU A 319 -5.25 43.28 -18.93
C GLU A 319 -4.72 41.85 -18.79
N HIS A 320 -5.62 40.86 -18.87
CA HIS A 320 -5.31 39.43 -18.73
C HIS A 320 -5.08 38.73 -20.07
N TRP A 321 -5.19 39.46 -21.19
CA TRP A 321 -4.90 38.91 -22.49
C TRP A 321 -3.42 38.55 -22.61
N PRO A 322 -3.09 37.43 -23.28
CA PRO A 322 -1.72 37.15 -23.66
C PRO A 322 -1.13 38.31 -24.48
N ASP A 323 0.15 38.61 -24.31
CA ASP A 323 0.78 39.75 -24.98
C ASP A 323 0.70 39.66 -26.51
N CYS A 324 0.65 38.43 -27.05
CA CYS A 324 0.45 38.17 -28.48
C CYS A 324 -0.92 38.63 -29.02
N LEU A 325 -1.93 38.78 -28.15
CA LEU A 325 -3.25 39.31 -28.53
C LEU A 325 -3.27 40.85 -28.45
N LYS A 326 -2.50 41.45 -27.54
CA LYS A 326 -2.41 42.91 -27.36
C LYS A 326 -1.73 43.61 -28.56
N SER A 327 -0.90 42.87 -29.30
CA SER A 327 -0.23 43.36 -30.50
C SER A 327 -1.10 43.27 -31.77
N VAL A 328 -2.28 42.66 -31.70
CA VAL A 328 -3.19 42.54 -32.85
C VAL A 328 -3.92 43.87 -33.02
N PRO A 329 -3.85 44.52 -34.21
CA PRO A 329 -4.55 45.77 -34.43
C PRO A 329 -6.05 45.58 -34.20
N SER A 330 -6.61 46.39 -33.30
CA SER A 330 -8.05 46.48 -33.06
C SER A 330 -8.77 47.21 -34.19
N SER A 331 -8.59 46.74 -35.43
CA SER A 331 -9.49 47.08 -36.52
C SER A 331 -10.54 45.98 -36.61
N ILE A 332 -11.80 46.39 -36.72
CA ILE A 332 -13.02 45.56 -36.75
C ILE A 332 -13.62 45.40 -35.34
N ALA A 333 -14.12 46.54 -34.83
CA ALA A 333 -15.38 46.60 -34.11
C ALA A 333 -16.53 46.65 -35.12
#